data_AF-A0A0J9STE6-F1
#
_entry.id   AF-A0A0J9STE6-F1
#
_cell.length_a   1.000
_cell.length_b   1.000
_cell.length_c   1.000
_cell.angle_alpha   90.00
_cell.angle_beta   90.00
_cell.angle_gamma   90.00
#
_symmetry.space_group_name_H-M   'P 1'
#
loop_
_entity.id
_entity.type
_entity.pdbx_description
1 polymer ?
#
loop_
_entity_poly.entity_id
_entity_poly.type
_entity_poly.pdbx_seq_one_letter_code
_entity_poly.pdbx_strand_id
1 'polypeptide(L)'
;NKITKLCRKMEYIIENFDKLCSASSDHNCQHSCKPFIYWLYGKINEDNYNIFYIQWIYNKLQILLEKLVFENDKKYTFDRHYSRVFDMEELQNKKLLYDFFEHYDNIKIILKRENNNVEEYCQYIKYIFELHKKIQQLYNLTSFSSYRNELEKFKKKFNQDELTLLKNRCRDDHKNPLFRVDSITAYELSEKQRKVLKHTHEVFINITMINLNEISCIF
;
A
#
# COMPACT_ATOMS: atom_id res chain seq x y z
N ASN A 1 7.33 12.25 22.52
CA ASN A 1 7.98 12.44 21.21
C ASN A 1 7.40 11.46 20.19
N LYS A 2 7.01 11.90 18.98
CA LYS A 2 6.36 11.07 17.94
C LYS A 2 7.26 9.93 17.46
N ILE A 3 8.53 10.23 17.17
CA ILE A 3 9.51 9.22 16.72
C ILE A 3 9.71 8.11 17.74
N THR A 4 9.74 8.44 19.04
CA THR A 4 9.85 7.45 20.12
C THR A 4 8.61 6.55 20.20
N LYS A 5 7.41 7.11 19.94
CA LYS A 5 6.17 6.31 19.89
C LYS A 5 6.20 5.34 18.70
N LEU A 6 6.69 5.79 17.54
CA LEU A 6 6.85 4.93 16.36
C LEU A 6 7.87 3.81 16.60
N CYS A 7 9.03 4.12 17.20
CA CYS A 7 10.06 3.14 17.61
C CYS A 7 9.44 1.98 18.39
N ARG A 8 8.75 2.31 19.49
CA ARG A 8 8.12 1.31 20.36
C ARG A 8 7.09 0.45 19.63
N LYS A 9 6.31 1.05 18.73
CA LYS A 9 5.33 0.31 17.92
C LYS A 9 6.01 -0.64 16.94
N MET A 10 7.11 -0.23 16.31
CA MET A 10 7.87 -1.09 15.41
C MET A 10 8.46 -2.29 16.15
N GLU A 11 9.10 -2.07 17.30
CA GLU A 11 9.63 -3.13 18.16
C GLU A 11 8.52 -4.11 18.54
N TYR A 12 7.41 -3.61 19.09
CA TYR A 12 6.29 -4.42 19.49
C TYR A 12 5.75 -5.31 18.36
N ILE A 13 5.56 -4.75 17.17
CA ILE A 13 5.04 -5.48 16.01
C ILE A 13 6.02 -6.57 15.57
N ILE A 14 7.31 -6.27 15.54
CA ILE A 14 8.34 -7.24 15.11
C ILE A 14 8.49 -8.38 16.13
N GLU A 15 8.56 -8.06 17.43
CA GLU A 15 8.69 -9.07 18.49
C GLU A 15 7.46 -9.98 18.62
N ASN A 16 6.28 -9.48 18.24
CA ASN A 16 5.03 -10.23 18.30
C ASN A 16 4.51 -10.64 16.92
N PHE A 17 5.37 -10.58 15.89
CA PHE A 17 4.95 -10.71 14.50
C PHE A 17 4.20 -12.03 14.23
N ASP A 18 4.71 -13.17 14.72
CA ASP A 18 4.06 -14.47 14.60
C ASP A 18 2.65 -14.50 15.21
N LYS A 19 2.48 -13.89 16.40
CA LYS A 19 1.20 -13.86 17.11
C LYS A 19 0.19 -12.98 16.38
N LEU A 20 0.64 -11.80 15.95
CA LEU A 20 -0.18 -10.86 15.18
C LEU A 20 -0.61 -11.47 13.85
N CYS A 21 0.30 -12.18 13.17
CA CYS A 21 -0.03 -12.88 11.93
C CYS A 21 -0.97 -14.06 12.15
N SER A 22 -0.78 -14.87 13.19
CA SER A 22 -1.66 -16.00 13.48
C SER A 22 -3.08 -15.56 13.87
N ALA A 23 -3.23 -14.37 14.44
CA ALA A 23 -4.53 -13.76 14.74
C ALA A 23 -5.19 -13.15 13.49
N SER A 24 -4.43 -12.91 12.42
CA SER A 24 -4.95 -12.39 11.16
C SER A 24 -5.47 -13.53 10.28
N SER A 25 -6.55 -13.28 9.53
CA SER A 25 -7.04 -14.23 8.49
C SER A 25 -6.15 -14.25 7.24
N ASP A 26 -4.99 -13.61 7.27
CA ASP A 26 -4.08 -13.50 6.13
C ASP A 26 -3.03 -14.61 6.18
N HIS A 27 -3.27 -15.66 5.39
CA HIS A 27 -2.34 -16.78 5.22
C HIS A 27 -0.95 -16.37 4.69
N ASN A 28 -0.82 -15.18 4.07
CA ASN A 28 0.47 -14.65 3.60
C ASN A 28 1.27 -13.92 4.69
N CYS A 29 0.63 -13.54 5.81
CA CYS A 29 1.28 -12.80 6.89
C CYS A 29 2.42 -13.62 7.51
N GLN A 30 2.23 -14.94 7.63
CA GLN A 30 3.13 -15.82 8.39
C GLN A 30 4.56 -15.92 7.82
N HIS A 31 4.77 -15.52 6.56
CA HIS A 31 6.07 -15.59 5.90
C HIS A 31 6.53 -14.29 5.25
N SER A 32 5.68 -13.26 5.16
CA SER A 32 5.99 -12.01 4.50
C SER A 32 5.85 -10.81 5.42
N CYS A 33 6.89 -9.99 5.50
CA CYS A 33 6.85 -8.75 6.29
C CYS A 33 6.39 -7.54 5.45
N LYS A 34 5.95 -7.77 4.20
CA LYS A 34 5.39 -6.72 3.33
C LYS A 34 4.26 -5.93 3.99
N PRO A 35 3.26 -6.54 4.66
CA PRO A 35 2.20 -5.77 5.34
C PRO A 35 2.77 -4.74 6.31
N PHE A 36 3.77 -5.12 7.09
CA PHE A 36 4.43 -4.23 8.06
C PHE A 36 5.23 -3.10 7.39
N ILE A 37 5.93 -3.38 6.29
CA ILE A 37 6.67 -2.34 5.54
C ILE A 37 5.72 -1.27 5.00
N TYR A 38 4.61 -1.67 4.38
CA TYR A 38 3.63 -0.70 3.86
C TYR A 38 2.84 0.00 4.97
N TRP A 39 2.63 -0.66 6.12
CA TRP A 39 2.16 0.03 7.34
C TRP A 39 3.13 1.12 7.78
N LEU A 40 4.43 0.83 7.80
CA LEU A 40 5.46 1.79 8.18
C LEU A 40 5.51 2.97 7.21
N TYR A 41 5.38 2.74 5.91
CA TYR A 41 5.28 3.83 4.93
C TYR A 41 4.12 4.77 5.22
N GLY A 42 2.95 4.21 5.60
CA GLY A 42 1.80 5.00 6.04
C GLY A 42 2.10 5.85 7.26
N LYS A 43 2.79 5.28 8.26
CA LYS A 43 3.17 6.02 9.47
C LYS A 43 4.22 7.09 9.22
N ILE A 44 5.17 6.82 8.31
CA ILE A 44 6.13 7.84 7.90
C ILE A 44 5.39 9.03 7.25
N ASN A 45 4.43 8.72 6.36
CA ASN A 45 3.65 9.71 5.64
C ASN A 45 2.74 10.55 6.56
N GLU A 46 1.96 9.89 7.43
CA GLU A 46 1.01 10.51 8.36
C GLU A 46 1.66 11.54 9.29
N ASP A 47 2.86 11.24 9.80
CA ASP A 47 3.58 12.10 10.73
C ASP A 47 4.50 13.13 10.03
N ASN A 48 4.59 13.08 8.70
CA ASN A 48 5.42 13.96 7.87
C ASN A 48 6.88 14.06 8.35
N TYR A 49 7.52 12.90 8.58
CA TYR A 49 8.92 12.87 9.01
C TYR A 49 9.86 13.43 7.94
N ASN A 50 10.89 14.17 8.36
CA ASN A 50 11.95 14.62 7.46
C ASN A 50 12.91 13.49 7.10
N ILE A 51 13.75 13.72 6.09
CA ILE A 51 14.70 12.73 5.56
C ILE A 51 15.63 12.13 6.62
N PHE A 52 16.07 12.91 7.62
CA PHE A 52 16.93 12.41 8.70
C PHE A 52 16.19 11.40 9.59
N TYR A 53 14.94 11.70 9.95
CA TYR A 53 14.11 10.78 10.72
C TYR A 53 13.74 9.55 9.91
N ILE A 54 13.45 9.68 8.61
CA ILE A 54 13.19 8.53 7.73
C ILE A 54 14.41 7.60 7.66
N GLN A 55 15.61 8.16 7.46
CA GLN A 55 16.85 7.40 7.47
C GLN A 55 17.04 6.67 8.81
N TRP A 56 16.79 7.35 9.92
CA TRP A 56 16.88 6.76 11.26
C TRP A 56 15.88 5.62 11.44
N ILE A 57 14.64 5.79 11.01
CA ILE A 57 13.58 4.77 11.05
C ILE A 57 14.01 3.53 10.28
N TYR A 58 14.55 3.69 9.07
CA TYR A 58 15.01 2.56 8.26
C TYR A 58 16.23 1.85 8.85
N ASN A 59 17.16 2.59 9.44
CA ASN A 59 18.30 1.98 10.14
C ASN A 59 17.84 1.18 11.37
N LYS A 60 16.87 1.71 12.14
CA LYS A 60 16.28 0.97 13.27
C LYS A 60 15.50 -0.24 12.81
N LEU A 61 14.69 -0.10 11.76
CA LEU A 61 14.01 -1.22 11.13
C LEU A 61 15.00 -2.34 10.78
N GLN A 62 16.07 -2.01 10.06
CA GLN A 62 17.09 -2.98 9.64
C GLN A 62 17.62 -3.80 10.82
N ILE A 63 17.98 -3.15 11.93
CA ILE A 63 18.48 -3.81 13.15
C ILE A 63 17.42 -4.77 13.72
N LEU A 64 16.16 -4.35 13.78
CA LEU A 64 15.07 -5.18 14.30
C LEU A 64 14.79 -6.40 13.40
N LEU A 65 14.87 -6.23 12.07
CA LEU A 65 14.68 -7.34 11.13
C LEU A 65 15.84 -8.35 11.22
N GLU A 66 17.08 -7.87 11.32
CA GLU A 66 18.26 -8.72 11.49
C GLU A 66 18.17 -9.57 12.76
N LYS A 67 17.72 -8.96 13.87
CA LYS A 67 17.45 -9.67 15.12
C LYS A 67 16.38 -10.75 14.92
N LEU A 68 15.25 -10.42 14.28
CA LEU A 68 14.15 -11.37 14.05
C LEU A 68 14.58 -12.57 13.21
N VAL A 69 15.38 -12.34 12.16
CA VAL A 69 15.90 -13.41 11.28
C VAL A 69 16.86 -14.32 12.02
N PHE A 70 17.74 -13.74 12.85
CA PHE A 70 18.71 -14.48 13.64
C PHE A 70 18.03 -15.39 14.68
N GLU A 71 17.00 -14.88 15.36
CA GLU A 71 16.29 -15.62 16.42
C GLU A 71 15.34 -16.72 15.91
N ASN A 72 14.90 -16.66 14.65
CA ASN A 72 13.85 -17.54 14.12
C ASN A 72 14.29 -18.42 12.93
N ASP A 73 15.56 -18.81 12.85
CA ASP A 73 16.10 -19.78 11.87
C ASP A 73 15.61 -19.54 10.42
N LYS A 74 15.58 -18.27 9.97
CA LYS A 74 15.15 -17.87 8.61
C LYS A 74 13.69 -18.20 8.25
N LYS A 75 12.80 -18.42 9.21
CA LYS A 75 11.35 -18.62 8.98
C LYS A 75 10.69 -17.48 8.17
N TYR A 76 11.24 -16.27 8.29
CA TYR A 76 10.74 -15.07 7.63
C TYR A 76 11.46 -14.76 6.32
N THR A 77 10.70 -14.54 5.26
CA THR A 77 11.22 -13.96 4.02
C THR A 77 11.20 -12.44 4.15
N PHE A 78 12.21 -11.89 4.81
CA PHE A 78 12.57 -10.52 4.51
C PHE A 78 13.16 -10.53 3.12
N ASP A 79 12.47 -9.86 2.19
CA ASP A 79 13.18 -9.34 1.05
C ASP A 79 14.27 -8.46 1.66
N ARG A 80 15.53 -8.95 1.66
CA ARG A 80 16.65 -8.40 2.44
C ARG A 80 16.96 -6.93 2.09
N HIS A 81 16.19 -6.37 1.16
CA HIS A 81 16.29 -5.08 0.53
C HIS A 81 14.90 -4.48 0.31
N TYR A 82 14.06 -4.43 1.36
CA TYR A 82 12.83 -3.62 1.28
C TYR A 82 13.20 -2.21 0.78
N SER A 83 12.38 -1.61 -0.08
CA SER A 83 12.71 -0.33 -0.67
C SER A 83 12.79 0.76 0.42
N ARG A 84 13.93 1.43 0.55
CA ARG A 84 14.05 2.62 1.40
C ARG A 84 13.58 3.80 0.57
N VAL A 85 12.37 4.27 0.85
CA VAL A 85 11.71 5.31 0.09
C VAL A 85 11.70 6.58 0.92
N PHE A 86 12.30 7.64 0.40
CA PHE A 86 12.42 8.93 1.09
C PHE A 86 11.44 9.96 0.57
N ASP A 87 10.95 9.78 -0.66
CA ASP A 87 9.93 10.65 -1.24
C ASP A 87 8.55 10.34 -0.61
N MET A 88 7.90 11.39 -0.12
CA MET A 88 6.65 11.27 0.64
C MET A 88 5.47 10.92 -0.25
N GLU A 89 5.42 11.46 -1.48
CA GLU A 89 4.41 11.09 -2.47
C GLU A 89 4.61 9.62 -2.85
N GLU A 90 5.86 9.19 -2.98
CA GLU A 90 6.20 7.82 -3.32
C GLU A 90 5.74 6.82 -2.26
N LEU A 91 6.01 7.11 -0.98
CA LEU A 91 5.55 6.33 0.18
C LEU A 91 4.02 6.18 0.18
N GLN A 92 3.31 7.29 -0.04
CA GLN A 92 1.85 7.30 -0.07
C GLN A 92 1.31 6.43 -1.20
N ASN A 93 1.81 6.63 -2.41
CA ASN A 93 1.40 5.89 -3.60
C ASN A 93 1.70 4.39 -3.47
N LYS A 94 2.86 4.02 -2.92
CA LYS A 94 3.24 2.63 -2.66
C LYS A 94 2.28 1.96 -1.68
N LYS A 95 1.98 2.61 -0.55
CA LYS A 95 1.00 2.12 0.42
C LYS A 95 -0.38 1.95 -0.21
N LEU A 96 -0.85 2.98 -0.90
CA LEU A 96 -2.16 2.99 -1.54
C LEU A 96 -2.33 1.85 -2.55
N LEU A 97 -1.32 1.62 -3.40
CA LEU A 97 -1.33 0.51 -4.35
C LEU A 97 -1.32 -0.84 -3.62
N TYR A 98 -0.50 -0.99 -2.58
CA TYR A 98 -0.47 -2.21 -1.79
C TYR A 98 -1.84 -2.53 -1.18
N ASP A 99 -2.41 -1.59 -0.44
CA ASP A 99 -3.72 -1.74 0.21
C ASP A 99 -4.81 -2.07 -0.83
N PHE A 100 -4.78 -1.42 -2.00
CA PHE A 100 -5.69 -1.73 -3.09
C PHE A 100 -5.59 -3.18 -3.57
N PHE A 101 -4.37 -3.68 -3.79
CA PHE A 101 -4.19 -5.05 -4.29
C PHE A 101 -4.62 -6.10 -3.26
N GLU A 102 -4.35 -5.87 -1.97
CA GLU A 102 -4.74 -6.81 -0.91
C GLU A 102 -6.26 -6.88 -0.74
N HIS A 103 -6.97 -5.78 -1.04
CA HIS A 103 -8.43 -5.71 -0.89
C HIS A 103 -9.21 -5.83 -2.21
N TYR A 104 -8.55 -5.92 -3.36
CA TYR A 104 -9.23 -5.93 -4.66
C TYR A 104 -10.22 -7.10 -4.80
N ASP A 105 -9.92 -8.28 -4.29
CA ASP A 105 -10.82 -9.43 -4.42
C ASP A 105 -12.12 -9.22 -3.62
N ASN A 106 -12.04 -8.55 -2.46
CA ASN A 106 -13.20 -8.12 -1.69
C ASN A 106 -13.99 -7.03 -2.44
N ILE A 107 -13.29 -6.03 -2.99
CA ILE A 107 -13.90 -4.98 -3.82
C ILE A 107 -14.65 -5.62 -5.00
N LYS A 108 -14.05 -6.60 -5.66
CA LYS A 108 -14.64 -7.33 -6.80
C LYS A 108 -15.91 -8.08 -6.42
N ILE A 109 -15.95 -8.69 -5.23
CA ILE A 109 -17.18 -9.31 -4.71
C ILE A 109 -18.29 -8.26 -4.55
N ILE A 110 -17.95 -7.08 -4.02
CA ILE A 110 -18.89 -5.98 -3.82
C ILE A 110 -19.40 -5.45 -5.17
N LEU A 111 -18.53 -5.26 -6.17
CA LEU A 111 -18.92 -4.80 -7.52
C LEU A 111 -19.88 -5.76 -8.24
N LYS A 112 -19.85 -7.05 -7.89
CA LYS A 112 -20.75 -8.06 -8.47
C LYS A 112 -22.13 -8.06 -7.83
N ARG A 113 -22.28 -7.48 -6.63
CA ARG A 113 -23.56 -7.35 -5.93
C ARG A 113 -24.31 -6.13 -6.48
N GLU A 114 -25.63 -6.23 -6.56
CA GLU A 114 -26.50 -5.07 -6.82
C GLU A 114 -26.64 -4.29 -5.51
N ASN A 115 -25.68 -3.40 -5.23
CA ASN A 115 -25.69 -2.57 -4.02
C ASN A 115 -25.45 -1.09 -4.35
N ASN A 116 -25.79 -0.22 -3.40
CA ASN A 116 -25.72 1.24 -3.58
C ASN A 116 -24.29 1.79 -3.57
N ASN A 117 -23.29 1.00 -3.16
CA ASN A 117 -21.91 1.47 -2.99
C ASN A 117 -21.04 1.25 -4.23
N VAL A 118 -21.54 0.57 -5.29
CA VAL A 118 -20.76 0.28 -6.50
C VAL A 118 -20.09 1.53 -7.07
N GLU A 119 -20.77 2.68 -7.04
CA GLU A 119 -20.22 3.93 -7.58
C GLU A 119 -18.96 4.39 -6.83
N GLU A 120 -18.95 4.36 -5.50
CA GLU A 120 -17.80 4.77 -4.68
C GLU A 120 -16.60 3.85 -4.93
N TYR A 121 -16.82 2.53 -4.98
CA TYR A 121 -15.77 1.58 -5.32
C TYR A 121 -15.23 1.80 -6.73
N CYS A 122 -16.11 2.08 -7.68
CA CYS A 122 -15.70 2.40 -9.04
C CYS A 122 -14.90 3.70 -9.13
N GLN A 123 -15.26 4.74 -8.38
CA GLN A 123 -14.44 5.97 -8.27
C GLN A 123 -13.06 5.67 -7.71
N TYR A 124 -12.97 4.85 -6.65
CA TYR A 124 -11.71 4.44 -6.07
C TYR A 124 -10.83 3.64 -7.06
N ILE A 125 -11.41 2.67 -7.77
CA ILE A 125 -10.69 1.88 -8.78
C ILE A 125 -10.20 2.79 -9.92
N LYS A 126 -11.04 3.70 -10.43
CA LYS A 126 -10.64 4.68 -11.46
C LYS A 126 -9.44 5.49 -10.98
N TYR A 127 -9.46 5.99 -9.75
CA TYR A 127 -8.33 6.72 -9.18
C TYR A 127 -7.04 5.89 -9.15
N ILE A 128 -7.10 4.62 -8.75
CA ILE A 128 -5.93 3.73 -8.76
C ILE A 128 -5.39 3.49 -10.18
N PHE A 129 -6.26 3.36 -11.17
CA PHE A 129 -5.85 3.24 -12.58
C PHE A 129 -5.17 4.51 -13.10
N GLU A 130 -5.67 5.69 -12.75
CA GLU A 130 -5.00 6.96 -13.08
C GLU A 130 -3.63 7.09 -12.40
N LEU A 131 -3.53 6.70 -11.13
CA LEU A 131 -2.24 6.66 -10.42
C LEU A 131 -1.26 5.72 -11.12
N HIS A 132 -1.70 4.51 -11.46
CA HIS A 132 -0.88 3.54 -12.19
C HIS A 132 -0.40 4.11 -13.54
N LYS A 133 -1.29 4.80 -14.27
CA LYS A 133 -0.97 5.47 -15.54
C LYS A 133 0.13 6.53 -15.34
N LYS A 134 0.03 7.38 -14.32
CA LYS A 134 1.07 8.38 -13.98
C LYS A 134 2.42 7.71 -13.69
N ILE A 135 2.41 6.65 -12.88
CA ILE A 135 3.63 5.91 -12.52
C ILE A 135 4.25 5.24 -13.76
N GLN A 136 3.44 4.63 -14.63
CA GLN A 136 3.92 4.00 -15.87
C GLN A 136 4.54 5.03 -16.83
N GLN A 137 3.99 6.24 -16.91
CA GLN A 137 4.57 7.34 -17.69
C GLN A 137 5.94 7.75 -17.15
N LEU A 138 6.05 7.96 -15.83
CA LEU A 138 7.32 8.26 -15.18
C LEU A 138 8.34 7.16 -15.42
N TYR A 139 7.96 5.89 -15.26
CA TYR A 139 8.82 4.73 -15.51
C TYR A 139 9.37 4.70 -16.95
N ASN A 140 8.53 4.97 -17.95
CA ASN A 140 8.95 4.99 -19.35
C ASN A 140 9.96 6.11 -19.65
N LEU A 141 9.85 7.24 -18.94
CA LEU A 141 10.75 8.39 -19.12
C LEU A 141 12.09 8.16 -18.41
N THR A 142 12.07 7.59 -17.20
CA THR A 142 13.28 7.52 -16.37
C THR A 142 14.00 6.18 -16.47
N SER A 143 13.35 5.08 -16.88
CA SER A 143 13.86 3.69 -16.86
C SER A 143 14.37 3.17 -15.49
N PHE A 144 14.48 4.06 -14.49
CA PHE A 144 14.73 3.80 -13.10
C PHE A 144 13.48 4.19 -12.33
N SER A 145 12.68 3.21 -11.91
CA SER A 145 11.64 3.50 -10.92
C SER A 145 11.52 2.37 -9.91
N SER A 146 11.44 2.80 -8.66
CA SER A 146 11.13 1.98 -7.49
C SER A 146 9.78 1.26 -7.59
N TYR A 147 8.92 1.60 -8.56
CA TYR A 147 7.60 0.98 -8.75
C TYR A 147 7.58 -0.28 -9.62
N ARG A 148 8.74 -0.81 -10.03
CA ARG A 148 8.79 -1.97 -10.94
C ARG A 148 7.89 -3.13 -10.46
N ASN A 149 7.98 -3.46 -9.17
CA ASN A 149 7.20 -4.57 -8.59
C ASN A 149 5.70 -4.27 -8.61
N GLU A 150 5.31 -3.04 -8.30
CA GLU A 150 3.91 -2.60 -8.34
C GLU A 150 3.35 -2.60 -9.76
N LEU A 151 4.14 -2.16 -10.75
CA LEU A 151 3.76 -2.18 -12.17
C LEU A 151 3.58 -3.62 -12.66
N GLU A 152 4.50 -4.53 -12.31
CA GLU A 152 4.38 -5.96 -12.65
C GLU A 152 3.17 -6.61 -11.96
N LYS A 153 2.93 -6.32 -10.67
CA LYS A 153 1.76 -6.82 -9.92
C LYS A 153 0.46 -6.33 -10.56
N PHE A 154 0.40 -5.06 -10.97
CA PHE A 154 -0.76 -4.49 -11.65
C PHE A 154 -1.07 -5.22 -12.96
N LYS A 155 -0.08 -5.36 -13.85
CA LYS A 155 -0.23 -6.05 -15.13
C LYS A 155 -0.69 -7.50 -14.98
N LYS A 156 -0.18 -8.21 -13.97
CA LYS A 156 -0.60 -9.59 -13.67
C LYS A 156 -2.04 -9.67 -13.15
N LYS A 157 -2.44 -8.73 -12.28
CA LYS A 157 -3.78 -8.73 -11.66
C LYS A 157 -4.87 -8.30 -12.65
N PHE A 158 -4.61 -7.30 -13.48
CA PHE A 158 -5.60 -6.70 -14.40
C PHE A 158 -5.42 -7.17 -15.84
N ASN A 159 -5.68 -8.46 -16.07
CA ASN A 159 -5.74 -9.04 -17.41
C ASN A 159 -7.00 -8.59 -18.18
N GLN A 160 -7.14 -9.03 -19.43
CA GLN A 160 -8.25 -8.63 -20.29
C GLN A 160 -9.64 -8.94 -19.70
N ASP A 161 -9.78 -10.05 -18.97
CA ASP A 161 -11.05 -10.45 -18.36
C ASP A 161 -11.42 -9.53 -17.18
N GLU A 162 -10.45 -9.21 -16.31
CA GLU A 162 -10.66 -8.24 -15.23
C GLU A 162 -10.99 -6.85 -15.75
N LEU A 163 -10.27 -6.39 -16.78
CA LEU A 163 -10.56 -5.10 -17.41
C LEU A 163 -11.96 -5.07 -18.01
N THR A 164 -12.42 -6.16 -18.62
CA THR A 164 -13.77 -6.26 -19.17
C THR A 164 -14.83 -6.23 -18.08
N LEU A 165 -14.60 -6.91 -16.96
CA LEU A 165 -15.48 -6.84 -15.79
C LEU A 165 -15.60 -5.41 -15.27
N LEU A 166 -14.47 -4.72 -15.09
CA LEU A 166 -14.45 -3.34 -14.60
C LEU A 166 -15.15 -2.37 -15.56
N LYS A 167 -14.93 -2.51 -16.88
CA LYS A 167 -15.64 -1.71 -17.89
C LYS A 167 -17.15 -1.80 -17.75
N ASN A 168 -17.66 -3.02 -17.59
CA ASN A 168 -19.09 -3.28 -17.51
C ASN A 168 -19.68 -2.79 -16.19
N ARG A 169 -19.00 -3.03 -15.06
CA ARG A 169 -19.51 -2.68 -13.73
C ARG A 169 -19.36 -1.19 -13.40
N CYS A 170 -18.26 -0.58 -13.81
CA CYS A 170 -17.92 0.80 -13.49
C CYS A 170 -18.26 1.81 -14.58
N ARG A 171 -18.95 1.37 -15.64
CA ARG A 171 -19.40 2.18 -16.79
C ARG A 171 -18.25 3.06 -17.28
N ASP A 172 -17.23 2.41 -17.84
CA ASP A 172 -16.06 3.11 -18.37
C ASP A 172 -16.46 4.03 -19.53
N ASP A 173 -15.73 5.12 -19.72
CA ASP A 173 -16.03 6.06 -20.79
C ASP A 173 -15.67 5.43 -22.14
N HIS A 174 -16.63 5.33 -23.05
CA HIS A 174 -16.39 4.78 -24.39
C HIS A 174 -15.41 5.64 -25.22
N LYS A 175 -15.34 6.94 -24.97
CA LYS A 175 -14.47 7.90 -25.68
C LYS A 175 -13.06 7.95 -25.11
N ASN A 176 -12.94 7.98 -23.78
CA ASN A 176 -11.65 7.95 -23.08
C ASN A 176 -11.60 6.88 -21.99
N PRO A 177 -11.54 5.59 -22.38
CA PRO A 177 -11.62 4.48 -21.44
C PRO A 177 -10.34 4.35 -20.63
N LEU A 178 -10.54 4.28 -19.32
CA LEU A 178 -9.49 4.22 -18.33
C LEU A 178 -9.01 2.79 -18.10
N PHE A 179 -9.88 1.79 -18.29
CA PHE A 179 -9.54 0.38 -18.07
C PHE A 179 -8.94 -0.25 -19.34
N ARG A 180 -7.83 0.29 -19.83
CA ARG A 180 -7.09 -0.26 -20.97
C ARG A 180 -5.66 -0.58 -20.58
N VAL A 181 -5.11 -1.63 -21.19
CA VAL A 181 -3.72 -2.06 -21.01
C VAL A 181 -2.75 -0.96 -21.46
N ASP A 182 -3.13 -0.21 -22.49
CA ASP A 182 -2.36 0.90 -23.04
C ASP A 182 -3.21 2.18 -23.00
N SER A 183 -2.90 3.09 -22.08
CA SER A 183 -3.27 4.49 -22.30
C SER A 183 -2.15 5.41 -21.79
N ILE A 184 -1.51 6.07 -22.74
CA ILE A 184 -0.59 7.19 -22.56
C ILE A 184 -1.43 8.45 -22.69
N THR A 185 -1.32 9.35 -21.70
CA THR A 185 -1.54 10.82 -21.79
C THR A 185 -1.58 11.41 -20.38
N ALA A 186 -0.85 12.50 -20.19
CA ALA A 186 -0.77 13.23 -18.93
C ALA A 186 -2.15 13.74 -18.50
N TYR A 187 -2.55 13.47 -17.26
CA TYR A 187 -3.71 14.10 -16.65
C TYR A 187 -3.33 14.56 -15.23
N GLU A 188 -3.53 15.84 -14.95
CA GLU A 188 -3.41 16.38 -13.59
C GLU A 188 -4.72 16.11 -12.83
N LEU A 189 -4.62 15.53 -11.63
CA LEU A 189 -5.77 15.25 -10.77
C LEU A 189 -6.42 16.56 -10.28
N SER A 190 -7.73 16.68 -10.49
CA SER A 190 -8.51 17.82 -10.01
C SER A 190 -8.60 17.84 -8.48
N GLU A 191 -8.70 19.04 -7.90
CA GLU A 191 -8.73 19.26 -6.45
C GLU A 191 -9.93 18.60 -5.74
N LYS A 192 -11.02 18.37 -6.49
CA LYS A 192 -12.22 17.65 -6.02
C LYS A 192 -11.95 16.16 -5.79
N GLN A 193 -11.13 15.53 -6.62
CA GLN A 193 -10.72 14.12 -6.48
C GLN A 193 -9.85 13.92 -5.24
N ARG A 194 -9.02 14.92 -4.87
CA ARG A 194 -8.18 14.88 -3.66
C ARG A 194 -8.98 14.94 -2.35
N LYS A 195 -10.17 15.56 -2.33
CA LYS A 195 -11.02 15.65 -1.12
C LYS A 195 -11.81 14.36 -0.86
N VAL A 196 -12.33 13.73 -1.91
CA VAL A 196 -12.98 12.40 -1.82
C VAL A 196 -11.97 11.36 -1.30
N LEU A 197 -10.71 11.46 -1.74
CA LEU A 197 -9.61 10.59 -1.31
C LEU A 197 -9.37 10.57 0.21
N LYS A 198 -9.41 11.72 0.89
CA LYS A 198 -9.24 11.78 2.36
C LYS A 198 -10.38 11.05 3.08
N HIS A 199 -11.62 11.28 2.64
CA HIS A 199 -12.80 10.70 3.26
C HIS A 199 -12.87 9.18 3.07
N THR A 200 -12.63 8.68 1.85
CA THR A 200 -12.64 7.24 1.59
C THR A 200 -11.49 6.52 2.29
N HIS A 201 -10.28 7.12 2.35
CA HIS A 201 -9.14 6.52 3.06
C HIS A 201 -9.37 6.41 4.57
N GLU A 202 -9.98 7.42 5.21
CA GLU A 202 -10.34 7.41 6.63
C GLU A 202 -11.38 6.32 6.96
N VAL A 203 -12.35 6.10 6.06
CA VAL A 203 -13.37 5.03 6.21
C VAL A 203 -12.74 3.63 6.13
N PHE A 204 -11.74 3.41 5.26
CA PHE A 204 -11.05 2.11 5.14
C PHE A 204 -10.06 1.84 6.29
N ILE A 205 -9.38 2.86 6.84
CA ILE A 205 -8.40 2.68 7.94
C ILE A 205 -9.06 2.34 9.27
N ASN A 206 -10.26 2.85 9.55
CA ASN A 206 -10.95 2.63 10.82
C ASN A 206 -11.40 1.18 11.05
N ILE A 207 -11.38 0.32 10.02
CA ILE A 207 -11.78 -1.09 10.15
C ILE A 207 -10.63 -1.97 10.68
N THR A 208 -9.37 -1.52 10.66
CA THR A 208 -8.22 -2.44 10.79
C THR A 208 -7.29 -2.26 11.98
N MET A 209 -7.42 -1.22 12.83
CA MET A 209 -6.41 -0.93 13.86
C MET A 209 -7.02 -0.58 15.23
N ILE A 210 -7.42 -1.59 16.00
CA ILE A 210 -7.68 -1.44 17.44
C ILE A 210 -6.50 -2.04 18.23
N ASN A 211 -5.86 -1.14 18.97
CA ASN A 211 -5.00 -1.30 20.15
C ASN A 211 -3.69 -2.07 19.99
N LEU A 212 -2.61 -1.47 20.50
CA LEU A 212 -1.77 -2.06 21.55
C LEU A 212 -0.70 -1.03 21.98
N ASN A 213 -0.56 -0.91 23.30
CA ASN A 213 0.22 0.09 24.02
C ASN A 213 1.41 -0.58 24.75
N GLU A 214 2.52 0.16 24.78
CA GLU A 214 3.60 0.24 25.77
C GLU A 214 4.69 -0.87 25.91
N ILE A 215 5.90 -0.37 26.27
CA ILE A 215 7.23 -0.99 26.51
C ILE A 215 8.09 -1.11 25.20
N SER A 216 9.37 -0.72 25.06
CA SER A 216 10.34 0.17 25.73
C SER A 216 11.62 0.26 24.84
N CYS A 217 11.97 1.42 24.24
CA CYS A 217 13.29 1.64 23.59
C CYS A 217 14.28 2.25 24.62
N ILE A 218 15.43 1.61 24.85
CA ILE A 218 16.56 2.15 25.64
C ILE A 218 17.41 3.06 24.72
N PHE A 219 17.86 4.20 25.27
CA PHE A 219 18.79 5.15 24.64
C PHE A 219 20.23 4.65 24.67
#